data_AF-A0A2G6KTH0-F1
#
_entry.id   AF-A0A2G6KTH0-F1
#
_cell.length_a   1.000
_cell.length_b   1.000
_cell.length_c   1.000
_cell.angle_alpha   90.00
_cell.angle_beta   90.00
_cell.angle_gamma   90.00
#
_symmetry.space_group_name_H-M   'P 1'
#
loop_
_entity.id
_entity.type
_entity.pdbx_description
1 polymer ?
#
loop_
_entity_poly.entity_id
_entity_poly.type
_entity_poly.pdbx_seq_one_letter_code
_entity_poly.pdbx_strand_id
1 'polypeptide(L)' 'MKTAISIPDKIFNSAEALAHRLRVSRSELYAKAVEDYLRRNKNRGVTEILNDVYREDSNSLDDELYSIQAQSTGKDKW' A
#
# COMPACT_ATOMS: atom_id res chain seq x y z
N MET A 1 0.41 14.24 21.90
CA MET A 1 -0.93 14.84 21.80
C MET A 1 -1.95 13.90 22.43
N LYS A 2 -2.95 14.38 23.19
CA LYS A 2 -4.02 13.55 23.75
C LYS A 2 -5.33 13.93 23.07
N THR A 3 -6.07 12.94 22.57
CA THR A 3 -7.37 13.12 21.94
C THR A 3 -8.29 11.98 22.38
N ALA A 4 -9.58 12.27 22.55
CA ALA A 4 -10.59 11.26 22.83
C ALA A 4 -11.21 10.80 21.50
N ILE A 5 -11.28 9.49 21.28
CA ILE A 5 -11.88 8.89 20.09
C ILE A 5 -13.02 7.98 20.50
N SER A 6 -14.09 7.97 19.71
CA SER A 6 -15.16 6.98 19.86
C SER A 6 -14.78 5.72 19.07
N ILE A 7 -14.86 4.56 19.71
CA ILE A 7 -14.62 3.26 19.07
C ILE A 7 -15.68 2.25 19.53
N PRO A 8 -16.06 1.27 18.70
CA PRO A 8 -17.02 0.24 19.09
C PRO A 8 -16.52 -0.61 20.27
N ASP A 9 -17.42 -0.97 21.19
CA ASP A 9 -17.08 -1.75 22.40
C ASP A 9 -16.34 -3.05 22.09
N LYS A 10 -16.74 -3.75 21.01
CA LYS A 10 -16.08 -4.99 20.58
C LYS A 10 -14.61 -4.77 20.25
N ILE A 11 -14.28 -3.64 19.61
CA ILE A 11 -12.90 -3.28 19.26
C ILE A 11 -12.14 -2.91 20.54
N PHE A 12 -12.73 -2.08 21.40
CA PHE A 12 -12.14 -1.68 22.67
C PHE A 12 -11.77 -2.90 23.53
N ASN A 13 -12.72 -3.81 23.76
CA ASN A 13 -12.50 -5.00 24.59
C ASN A 13 -11.41 -5.91 24.03
N SER A 14 -11.36 -6.06 22.71
CA SER A 14 -10.32 -6.85 22.03
C SER A 14 -8.94 -6.22 22.17
N ALA A 15 -8.87 -4.88 22.07
CA ALA A 15 -7.64 -4.12 22.26
C ALA A 15 -7.15 -4.19 23.71
N GLU A 16 -8.05 -4.09 24.70
CA GLU A 16 -7.69 -4.22 26.12
C GLU A 16 -7.07 -5.59 26.43
N ALA A 17 -7.70 -6.66 25.95
CA ALA A 17 -7.18 -8.02 26.13
C ALA A 17 -5.79 -8.19 25.50
N LEU A 18 -5.59 -7.61 24.31
CA LEU A 18 -4.31 -7.65 23.62
C LEU A 18 -3.24 -6.83 24.33
N ALA A 19 -3.55 -5.61 24.77
CA ALA A 19 -2.64 -4.76 25.51
C ALA A 19 -2.15 -5.44 26.80
N HIS A 20 -3.08 -6.06 27.54
CA HIS A 20 -2.76 -6.83 28.74
C HIS A 20 -1.84 -8.02 28.43
N ARG A 21 -2.16 -8.80 27.38
CA ARG A 21 -1.33 -9.94 26.94
C ARG A 21 0.09 -9.51 26.55
N LEU A 22 0.23 -8.37 25.88
CA LEU A 22 1.51 -7.82 25.43
C LEU A 22 2.23 -7.01 26.52
N ARG A 23 1.61 -6.79 27.69
CA ARG A 23 2.10 -5.94 28.79
C ARG A 23 2.47 -4.53 28.34
N VAL A 24 1.67 -3.96 27.44
CA VAL A 24 1.82 -2.58 26.95
C VAL A 24 0.66 -1.72 27.43
N SER A 25 0.86 -0.40 27.45
CA SER A 25 -0.24 0.51 27.72
C SER A 25 -1.23 0.54 26.55
N ARG A 26 -2.48 0.88 26.84
CA ARG A 26 -3.54 1.07 25.83
C ARG A 26 -3.14 2.09 24.78
N SER A 27 -2.63 3.23 25.23
CA SER A 27 -2.14 4.30 24.36
C SER A 27 -1.01 3.83 23.44
N GLU A 28 -0.10 3.00 23.95
CA GLU A 28 0.98 2.44 23.14
C GLU A 28 0.45 1.47 22.08
N LEU A 29 -0.50 0.60 22.44
CA LEU A 29 -1.12 -0.31 21.48
C LEU A 29 -1.79 0.46 20.33
N TYR A 30 -2.61 1.47 20.66
CA TYR A 30 -3.28 2.29 19.65
C TYR A 30 -2.28 3.08 18.79
N ALA A 31 -1.23 3.65 19.40
CA ALA A 31 -0.19 4.37 18.66
C ALA A 31 0.51 3.45 17.63
N LYS A 32 0.92 2.25 18.05
CA LYS A 32 1.52 1.25 17.15
C LYS A 32 0.57 0.83 16.04
N ALA A 33 -0.71 0.62 16.35
CA ALA A 33 -1.71 0.26 15.34
C ALA A 33 -1.89 1.36 14.28
N VAL A 34 -1.93 2.63 14.69
CA VAL A 34 -2.02 3.77 13.77
C VAL A 34 -0.76 3.89 12.92
N GLU A 35 0.43 3.75 13.51
CA GLU A 35 1.70 3.76 12.78
C GLU A 35 1.75 2.66 11.72
N ASP A 36 1.37 1.43 12.10
CA ASP A 36 1.31 0.30 11.18
C ASP A 36 0.32 0.53 10.03
N TYR A 37 -0.86 1.08 10.35
CA TYR A 37 -1.86 1.40 9.34
C TYR A 37 -1.36 2.47 8.37
N LEU A 38 -0.74 3.55 8.86
CA LEU A 38 -0.16 4.61 8.03
C LEU A 38 0.95 4.05 7.14
N ARG A 39 1.85 3.23 7.70
CA ARG A 39 2.93 2.59 6.94
C ARG A 39 2.41 1.72 5.80
N ARG A 40 1.37 0.91 6.05
CA ARG A 40 0.74 0.06 5.01
C ARG A 40 0.10 0.87 3.89
N ASN A 41 -0.46 2.05 4.21
CA ASN A 41 -1.12 2.90 3.24
C ASN A 41 -0.16 3.86 2.51
N LYS A 42 1.04 4.13 3.06
CA LYS A 42 2.05 4.98 2.41
C LYS A 42 2.47 4.45 1.03
N ASN A 43 2.55 3.14 0.85
CA ASN A 43 2.91 2.52 -0.43
C ASN A 43 1.75 2.42 -1.43
N ARG A 44 0.50 2.52 -0.95
CA ARG A 44 -0.67 2.59 -1.83
C ARG A 44 -0.70 3.91 -2.60
N GLY A 45 -0.36 5.02 -1.94
CA GLY A 45 -0.29 6.32 -2.61
C GLY A 45 0.71 6.34 -3.77
N VAL A 46 1.89 5.72 -3.62
CA VAL A 46 2.87 5.63 -4.73
C VAL A 46 2.34 4.76 -5.87
N THR A 47 1.69 3.65 -5.56
CA THR A 47 1.10 2.77 -6.58
C THR A 47 -0.05 3.45 -7.31
N GLU A 48 -0.92 4.17 -6.59
CA GLU A 48 -2.02 4.95 -7.17
C GLU A 48 -1.49 6.10 -8.03
N ILE A 49 -0.48 6.85 -7.56
CA ILE A 49 0.18 7.90 -8.36
C ILE A 49 0.82 7.32 -9.62
N LEU A 50 1.54 6.20 -9.51
CA LEU A 50 2.12 5.54 -10.67
C LEU A 50 1.03 5.05 -11.63
N ASN A 51 -0.02 4.42 -11.10
CA ASN A 51 -1.16 3.99 -11.91
C ASN A 51 -1.81 5.16 -12.64
N ASP A 52 -1.97 6.33 -11.99
CA ASP A 52 -2.53 7.53 -12.61
C ASP A 52 -1.61 8.08 -13.71
N VAL A 53 -0.29 8.15 -13.47
CA VAL A 53 0.70 8.55 -14.49
C VAL A 53 0.64 7.62 -15.71
N TYR A 54 0.58 6.30 -15.48
CA TYR A 54 0.48 5.31 -16.56
C TYR A 54 -0.94 5.11 -17.10
N ARG A 55 -1.95 5.83 -16.59
CA ARG A 55 -3.34 5.71 -17.06
C ARG A 55 -3.61 6.56 -18.30
N GLU A 56 -2.94 7.71 -18.39
CA GLU A 56 -3.10 8.65 -19.51
C GLU A 56 -2.13 8.35 -20.65
N ASP A 57 -0.97 7.75 -20.36
CA ASP A 57 -0.12 7.17 -21.39
C ASP A 57 -0.72 5.85 -21.84
N SER A 58 -1.47 5.88 -22.94
CA SER A 58 -1.74 4.70 -23.75
C SER A 58 -0.40 4.06 -24.10
N ASN A 59 -0.01 3.09 -23.29
CA ASN A 59 1.23 2.34 -23.40
C ASN A 59 1.18 1.36 -24.60
N SER A 60 0.62 1.80 -25.73
CA SER A 60 1.05 1.28 -27.01
C SER A 60 2.43 1.89 -27.23
N LEU A 61 3.47 1.05 -27.15
CA LEU A 61 4.62 1.28 -28.00
C LEU A 61 4.05 1.65 -29.37
N ASP A 62 4.45 2.80 -29.90
CA ASP A 62 4.06 3.22 -31.24
C ASP A 62 4.17 1.99 -32.15
N ASP A 63 3.10 1.62 -32.86
CA ASP A 63 3.03 0.33 -33.56
C ASP A 63 4.24 0.15 -34.50
N GLU A 64 4.77 1.26 -35.02
CA GLU A 64 6.03 1.31 -35.76
C GLU A 64 7.25 0.90 -34.91
N LEU A 65 7.41 1.47 -33.71
CA LEU A 65 8.49 1.10 -32.77
C LEU A 65 8.41 -0.37 -32.35
N TYR A 66 7.21 -0.90 -32.13
CA TYR A 66 7.00 -2.32 -31.83
C TYR A 66 7.45 -3.20 -33.02
N SER A 67 7.08 -2.81 -34.24
CA SER A 67 7.46 -3.53 -35.46
C SER A 67 8.98 -3.54 -35.68
N ILE A 68 9.65 -2.42 -35.42
CA ILE A 68 11.10 -2.28 -35.55
C ILE A 68 11.81 -3.11 -34.47
N GLN A 69 11.32 -3.11 -33.22
CA GLN A 69 11.88 -3.91 -32.15
C GLN A 69 11.78 -5.41 -32.44
N ALA A 70 10.61 -5.88 -32.89
CA ALA A 70 10.37 -7.28 -33.25
C ALA A 70 11.27 -7.77 -34.40
N GLN A 71 11.64 -6.86 -35.32
CA GLN A 71 12.58 -7.15 -36.41
C GLN A 71 14.05 -7.09 -35.98
N SER A 72 14.36 -6.34 -34.92
CA SER A 72 15.73 -6.14 -34.42
C SER A 72 16.20 -7.31 -33.55
N THR A 73 15.28 -8.03 -32.91
CA THR A 73 15.58 -9.34 -32.34
C THR A 73 15.68 -10.34 -33.49
N GLY A 74 16.90 -10.67 -33.90
CA GLY A 74 17.13 -11.80 -34.79
C GLY A 74 16.42 -13.03 -34.25
N LYS A 75 15.85 -13.86 -35.13
CA LYS A 75 15.20 -15.11 -34.75
C LYS A 75 16.23 -16.01 -34.06
N ASP A 76 16.41 -15.84 -32.76
CA ASP A 76 17.13 -16.80 -31.95
C ASP A 76 16.28 -18.06 -31.97
N LYS A 77 16.76 -19.02 -32.76
CA LYS A 77 16.27 -20.39 -32.79
C LYS A 77 16.58 -20.98 -31.42
N TRP A 78 15.63 -20.88 -30.50
CA TRP A 78 15.51 -21.85 -29.43
C TRP A 78 14.96 -23.15 -30.01
#